data_AF-A0A2R7S6U0-F1
#
_entry.id   AF-A0A2R7S6U0-F1
#
_cell.length_a   1.000
_cell.length_b   1.000
_cell.length_c   1.000
_cell.angle_alpha   90.00
_cell.angle_beta   90.00
_cell.angle_gamma   90.00
#
_symmetry.space_group_name_H-M   'P 1'
#
loop_
_entity.id
_entity.type
_entity.pdbx_description
1 polymer ?
#
loop_
_entity_poly.entity_id
_entity_poly.type
_entity_poly.pdbx_seq_one_letter_code
_entity_poly.pdbx_strand_id
1 'polypeptide(L)'
;EVGWHSWPDTLGGTHGAGRYPALTGDEPWLAGIDRVLLSSEPYRFGDEHIAEAQALCPQARVQLVDGELLSWWGARGAAGLDYLRQLRETHGPDRTAP
;
A
#
# COMPACT_ATOMS: atom_id res chain seq x y z
N GLU A 1 16.69 10.84 8.28
CA GLU A 1 15.57 9.89 8.32
C GLU A 1 14.43 10.48 7.49
N VAL A 2 13.74 9.69 6.66
CA VAL A 2 12.85 10.18 5.60
C VAL A 2 11.42 10.53 6.07
N GLY A 3 11.17 10.60 7.38
CA GLY A 3 9.90 11.07 7.95
C GLY A 3 8.71 10.11 7.82
N TRP A 4 8.96 8.81 7.67
CA TRP A 4 7.90 7.80 7.58
C TRP A 4 7.51 7.31 8.97
N HIS A 5 6.22 7.21 9.22
CA HIS A 5 5.66 6.48 10.35
C HIS A 5 5.09 5.16 9.83
N SER A 6 5.45 4.06 10.49
CA SER A 6 4.98 2.73 10.14
C SER A 6 4.04 2.20 11.21
N TRP A 7 2.98 1.53 10.77
CA TRP A 7 2.07 0.81 11.65
C TRP A 7 2.07 -0.69 11.30
N PRO A 8 1.97 -1.59 12.29
CA PRO A 8 2.17 -1.29 13.71
C PRO A 8 3.60 -0.76 13.96
N ASP A 9 3.79 0.02 15.02
CA ASP A 9 5.09 0.60 15.39
C ASP A 9 6.00 -0.49 15.98
N THR A 10 6.37 -1.43 15.12
CA THR A 10 7.20 -2.58 15.41
C THR A 10 8.40 -2.55 14.49
N LEU A 11 9.59 -2.58 15.08
CA LEU A 11 10.80 -2.79 14.31
C LEU A 11 10.74 -4.17 13.66
N GLY A 12 10.79 -4.19 12.33
CA GLY A 12 10.73 -5.43 11.58
C GLY A 12 11.83 -6.40 12.02
N GLY A 13 11.45 -7.66 12.28
CA GLY A 13 12.39 -8.69 12.70
C GLY A 13 13.46 -8.97 11.64
N THR A 14 14.62 -9.51 12.06
CA THR A 14 15.70 -9.86 11.13
C THR A 14 15.27 -10.87 10.06
N HIS A 15 14.25 -11.70 10.33
CA HIS A 15 13.66 -12.68 9.42
C HIS A 15 12.15 -12.89 9.71
N GLY A 16 11.41 -13.46 8.75
CA GLY A 16 10.06 -14.01 8.96
C GLY A 16 8.92 -12.99 9.14
N ALA A 17 7.84 -13.44 9.79
CA ALA A 17 6.58 -12.71 9.99
C ALA A 17 6.73 -11.33 10.67
N GLY A 18 7.86 -11.07 11.35
CA GLY A 18 8.16 -9.75 11.89
C GLY A 18 8.35 -8.67 10.82
N ARG A 19 8.61 -9.02 9.54
CA ARG A 19 8.71 -8.05 8.43
C ARG A 19 7.36 -7.71 7.80
N TYR A 20 6.37 -8.59 7.94
CA TYR A 20 5.05 -8.48 7.33
C TYR A 20 4.00 -8.72 8.41
N PRO A 21 3.54 -7.68 9.11
CA PRO A 21 2.56 -7.83 10.17
C PRO A 21 1.28 -8.45 9.60
N ALA A 22 0.73 -9.42 10.33
CA ALA A 22 -0.62 -9.91 10.06
C ALA A 22 -1.62 -8.91 10.65
N LEU A 23 -2.68 -8.63 9.90
CA LEU A 23 -3.75 -7.73 10.32
C LEU A 23 -4.96 -8.55 10.76
N THR A 24 -5.58 -8.16 11.87
CA THR A 24 -6.80 -8.80 12.37
C THR A 24 -8.07 -8.05 11.99
N GLY A 25 -7.95 -6.78 11.56
CA GLY A 25 -9.04 -5.92 11.09
C GLY A 25 -9.68 -5.07 12.19
N ASP A 26 -9.28 -5.25 13.44
CA ASP A 26 -9.72 -4.47 14.60
C ASP A 26 -8.73 -3.36 14.99
N GLU A 27 -7.63 -3.22 14.25
CA GLU A 27 -6.64 -2.19 14.50
C GLU A 27 -7.23 -0.78 14.24
N PRO A 28 -7.14 0.15 15.20
CA PRO A 28 -7.85 1.42 15.14
C PRO A 28 -7.38 2.35 14.01
N TRP A 29 -6.13 2.18 13.56
CA TRP A 29 -5.54 3.00 12.49
C TRP A 29 -6.03 2.60 11.09
N LEU A 30 -6.62 1.41 10.91
CA LEU A 30 -7.15 0.97 9.61
C LEU A 30 -8.26 1.89 9.09
N ALA A 31 -9.04 2.50 10.00
CA ALA A 31 -10.08 3.45 9.64
C ALA A 31 -9.52 4.75 9.02
N GLY A 32 -8.26 5.09 9.28
CA GLY A 32 -7.61 6.29 8.77
C GLY A 32 -6.81 6.08 7.48
N ILE A 33 -6.92 4.91 6.83
CA ILE A 33 -6.18 4.60 5.61
C ILE A 33 -6.89 5.19 4.39
N ASP A 34 -6.20 6.03 3.62
CA ASP A 34 -6.75 6.66 2.40
C ASP A 34 -6.66 5.75 1.15
N ARG A 35 -5.65 4.88 1.13
CA ARG A 35 -5.23 4.12 -0.06
C ARG A 35 -4.68 2.77 0.35
N VAL A 36 -5.14 1.72 -0.32
CA VAL A 36 -4.52 0.38 -0.32
C VAL A 36 -4.11 0.04 -1.74
N LEU A 37 -2.82 -0.26 -1.92
CA LEU A 37 -2.25 -0.61 -3.22
C LEU A 37 -1.93 -2.10 -3.25
N LEU A 38 -2.61 -2.84 -4.12
CA LEU A 38 -2.47 -4.29 -4.25
C LEU A 38 -1.61 -4.63 -5.47
N SER A 39 -0.38 -5.08 -5.24
CA SER A 39 0.61 -5.32 -6.30
C SER A 39 0.27 -6.51 -7.20
N SER A 40 0.63 -6.44 -8.48
CA SER A 40 0.57 -7.60 -9.39
C SER A 40 1.69 -8.61 -9.18
N GLU A 41 2.80 -8.21 -8.54
CA GLU A 41 4.01 -9.02 -8.30
C GLU A 41 4.74 -8.66 -7.00
N PRO A 42 5.53 -9.57 -6.39
CA PRO A 42 5.74 -10.98 -6.79
C PRO A 42 4.55 -11.89 -6.45
N TYR A 43 3.70 -11.46 -5.52
CA TYR A 43 2.40 -12.06 -5.27
C TYR A 43 1.35 -11.32 -6.10
N ARG A 44 0.53 -12.07 -6.84
CA ARG A 44 -0.49 -11.51 -7.73
C ARG A 44 -1.80 -11.34 -6.96
N PHE A 45 -2.04 -10.13 -6.47
CA PHE A 45 -3.36 -9.77 -5.96
C PHE A 45 -4.38 -9.69 -7.11
N GLY A 46 -5.66 -9.87 -6.79
CA GLY A 46 -6.79 -10.00 -7.71
C GLY A 46 -8.08 -9.45 -7.11
N ASP A 47 -9.20 -9.61 -7.81
CA ASP A 47 -10.50 -9.05 -7.42
C ASP A 47 -10.98 -9.55 -6.05
N GLU A 48 -10.69 -10.80 -5.70
CA GLU A 48 -10.99 -11.38 -4.39
C GLU A 48 -10.28 -10.63 -3.25
N HIS A 49 -9.04 -10.21 -3.49
CA HIS A 49 -8.23 -9.48 -2.54
C HIS A 49 -8.66 -8.02 -2.39
N ILE A 50 -9.28 -7.44 -3.43
CA ILE A 50 -9.87 -6.11 -3.35
C ILE A 50 -10.98 -6.10 -2.29
N ALA A 51 -11.86 -7.10 -2.34
CA ALA A 51 -12.98 -7.21 -1.40
C ALA A 51 -12.49 -7.38 0.05
N GLU A 52 -11.49 -8.23 0.27
CA GLU A 52 -10.88 -8.44 1.60
C GLU A 52 -10.23 -7.17 2.13
N ALA A 53 -9.40 -6.50 1.32
CA ALA A 53 -8.75 -5.25 1.71
C ALA A 53 -9.77 -4.13 1.96
N GLN A 54 -10.87 -4.08 1.19
CA GLN A 54 -11.93 -3.10 1.38
C GLN A 54 -12.69 -3.34 2.69
N ALA A 55 -12.88 -4.61 3.08
CA ALA A 55 -13.48 -4.95 4.37
C ALA A 55 -12.58 -4.53 5.55
N LEU A 56 -11.25 -4.70 5.42
CA LEU A 56 -10.27 -4.26 6.43
C LEU A 56 -10.14 -2.75 6.52
N CYS A 57 -10.19 -2.05 5.38
CA CYS A 57 -10.04 -0.60 5.29
C CYS A 57 -11.27 0.04 4.59
N PRO A 58 -12.43 0.16 5.27
CA PRO A 58 -13.69 0.55 4.63
C PRO A 58 -13.68 1.93 3.96
N GLN A 59 -12.83 2.84 4.43
CA GLN A 59 -12.71 4.20 3.89
C GLN A 59 -11.61 4.32 2.82
N ALA A 60 -10.72 3.33 2.75
CA ALA A 60 -9.63 3.36 1.81
C ALA A 60 -10.14 3.11 0.40
N ARG A 61 -9.48 3.76 -0.56
CA ARG A 61 -9.54 3.32 -1.94
C ARG A 61 -8.60 2.13 -2.12
N VAL A 62 -9.15 0.98 -2.43
CA VAL A 62 -8.40 -0.22 -2.78
C VAL A 62 -8.23 -0.31 -4.30
N GLN A 63 -7.01 -0.52 -4.78
CA GLN A 63 -6.73 -0.63 -6.21
C GLN A 63 -5.54 -1.57 -6.51
N LEU A 64 -5.61 -2.25 -7.65
CA LEU A 64 -4.48 -3.01 -8.18
C LEU A 64 -3.43 -2.04 -8.77
N VAL A 65 -2.16 -2.38 -8.60
CA VAL A 65 -1.02 -1.62 -9.14
C VAL A 65 -0.01 -2.54 -9.83
N ASP A 66 0.73 -1.99 -10.78
CA ASP A 66 1.80 -2.72 -11.46
C ASP A 66 3.01 -2.87 -10.54
N GLY A 67 3.23 -4.10 -10.06
CA GLY A 67 4.31 -4.44 -9.14
C GLY A 67 5.70 -4.36 -9.76
N GLU A 68 5.83 -4.61 -11.06
CA GLU A 68 7.13 -4.54 -11.75
C GLU A 68 7.59 -3.08 -11.81
N LEU A 69 6.67 -2.13 -12.02
CA LEU A 69 6.97 -0.69 -12.03
C LEU A 69 7.26 -0.12 -10.63
N LEU A 70 6.79 -0.76 -9.56
CA LEU A 70 7.02 -0.32 -8.18
C LEU A 70 8.24 -0.97 -7.52
N SER A 71 8.53 -2.24 -7.83
CA SER A 71 9.45 -3.06 -7.02
C SER A 71 10.74 -3.42 -7.75
N TRP A 72 10.80 -3.28 -9.08
CA TRP A 72 11.97 -3.72 -9.86
C TRP A 72 12.85 -2.54 -10.24
N TRP A 73 14.03 -2.49 -9.62
CA TRP A 73 15.08 -1.53 -9.92
C TRP A 73 15.83 -1.96 -11.18
N GLY A 74 16.11 -1.02 -12.09
CA GLY A 74 16.86 -1.30 -13.33
C GLY A 74 16.37 -0.48 -14.51
N ALA A 75 16.33 -1.08 -15.71
CA ALA A 75 15.93 -0.40 -16.95
C ALA A 75 14.54 0.25 -16.90
N ARG A 76 13.67 -0.19 -15.97
CA ARG A 76 12.32 0.33 -15.77
C ARG A 76 12.22 1.43 -14.71
N GLY A 77 13.31 1.80 -14.03
CA GLY A 77 13.28 2.76 -12.92
C GLY A 77 12.69 4.12 -13.29
N ALA A 78 13.00 4.65 -14.48
CA ALA A 78 12.42 5.91 -14.95
C ALA A 78 10.89 5.81 -15.14
N ALA A 79 10.43 4.75 -15.80
CA ALA A 79 9.00 4.48 -15.98
C ALA A 79 8.29 4.24 -14.63
N GLY A 80 8.95 3.61 -13.67
CA GLY A 80 8.45 3.44 -12.31
C GLY A 80 8.25 4.77 -11.57
N LEU A 81 9.18 5.72 -11.71
CA LEU A 81 9.02 7.06 -11.14
C LEU A 81 7.85 7.83 -11.78
N ASP A 82 7.68 7.72 -13.10
CA ASP A 82 6.53 8.31 -13.79
C ASP A 82 5.21 7.67 -13.35
N TYR A 83 5.20 6.35 -13.16
CA TYR A 83 4.05 5.62 -12.64
C TYR A 83 3.69 6.05 -11.20
N LEU A 84 4.68 6.20 -10.31
CA LEU A 84 4.48 6.73 -8.96
C LEU A 84 3.91 8.15 -8.98
N ARG A 85 4.40 9.00 -9.90
CA ARG A 85 3.86 10.34 -10.10
C ARG A 85 2.39 10.29 -10.51
N GLN A 86 2.04 9.42 -11.47
CA GLN A 86 0.65 9.23 -11.89
C GLN A 86 -0.22 8.74 -10.74
N LEU A 87 0.22 7.76 -9.95
CA LEU A 87 -0.52 7.26 -8.79
C LEU A 87 -0.84 8.37 -7.79
N ARG A 88 0.11 9.28 -7.55
CA ARG A 88 -0.09 10.46 -6.69
C ARG A 88 -1.06 11.47 -7.30
N GLU A 89 -0.92 11.78 -8.58
CA GLU A 89 -1.64 12.86 -9.25
C GLU A 89 -3.07 12.50 -9.59
N THR A 90 -3.28 11.26 -10.02
CA THR A 90 -4.59 10.80 -10.48
C THR A 90 -5.59 11.04 -9.35
N HIS A 91 -5.18 10.88 -8.07
CA HIS A 91 -6.04 11.18 -6.93
C HIS A 91 -5.21 11.48 -5.66
N GLY A 92 -4.79 12.73 -5.47
CA GLY A 92 -4.32 13.20 -4.15
C GLY A 92 -5.42 13.05 -3.08
N PRO A 93 -5.10 13.04 -1.78
CA PRO A 93 -6.13 13.04 -0.74
C PRO A 93 -7.02 14.26 -0.97
N ASP A 94 -8.34 14.05 -1.02
CA ASP A 94 -9.28 15.16 -0.91
C ASP A 94 -9.17 15.64 0.54
N ARG A 95 -8.31 16.63 0.76
CA ARG A 95 -7.95 17.13 2.09
C ARG A 95 -9.05 18.04 2.64
N THR A 96 -10.30 17.62 2.49
CA THR A 96 -11.49 18.20 3.12
C THR A 96 -12.00 17.28 4.21
N ALA A 97 -11.23 17.17 5.29
CA ALA A 97 -11.74 17.03 6.63
C ALA A 97 -10.87 17.95 7.52
N PRO A 98 -11.48 18.68 8.47
CA PRO A 98 -10.94 19.90 9.09
C PRO A 98 -9.60 19.71 9.82
#